data_AF-A0A4Z1IXU2-F1
#
_entry.id   AF-A0A4Z1IXU2-F1
#
_cell.length_a   1.000
_cell.length_b   1.000
_cell.length_c   1.000
_cell.angle_alpha   90.00
_cell.angle_beta   90.00
_cell.angle_gamma   90.00
#
_symmetry.space_group_name_H-M   'P 1'
#
loop_
_entity.id
_entity.type
_entity.pdbx_description
1 polymer ?
#
loop_
_entity_poly.entity_id
_entity_poly.type
_entity_poly.pdbx_seq_one_letter_code
_entity_poly.pdbx_strand_id
1 'polypeptide(L)'
;MVVPRSDLEIFPQPDSTPHPGLHAYIFRPNTNEEDLFFSLDGFFGTLKPQTDPELCGEFIEDPQGWAGDSDLIISFPVPAHIVKGKKWHIGLCVTIDMNGSGYIMDLGPEMVVSSVSGKNKKRVTVSKVPPGIPKSRSQPAPEIAPEQPSIEQSNNFESGITIAATKLNESVALQATYRFVDGTEETKALQKAALVTLSNITPCSILLNIGEFSHQLIFPYPIDGSKATTKIARKSLWIQVNVPLAPTLKSGGYDQNPFSLITSPSNQPAIWALPRINLSTLPWVRSSNPDWLEDVDDQIYSAPMWRLRQGATMSENVGDLLLVSNGLRHSRETSSLVFDGWVISDVLGQRPMPPALLHLMSYPVTRNEHILWKKMISAAVESCRRGWEHDASCAYRDIQAPLSIEPCASPICNCGEGKDVGDFPEDSMVEPFKTRATRVALPLMSVVSYVEAMDPPELSHS
;
A
#
# COMPACT_ATOMS: atom_id res chain seq x y z
N MET A 1 0.89 -5.02 -28.41
CA MET A 1 0.01 -5.27 -29.57
C MET A 1 -0.04 -4.00 -30.40
N VAL A 2 -0.04 -4.14 -31.72
CA VAL A 2 -0.26 -3.04 -32.68
C VAL A 2 -1.75 -3.02 -33.02
N VAL A 3 -2.37 -1.86 -32.83
CA VAL A 3 -3.76 -1.54 -33.13
C VAL A 3 -3.78 -0.62 -34.34
N PRO A 4 -4.29 -1.09 -35.50
CA PRO A 4 -4.39 -0.33 -36.72
C PRO A 4 -5.10 0.99 -36.49
N ARG A 5 -4.61 2.04 -37.15
CA ARG A 5 -5.22 3.36 -37.10
C ARG A 5 -6.71 3.35 -37.49
N SER A 6 -7.07 2.54 -38.49
CA SER A 6 -8.46 2.36 -38.96
C SER A 6 -9.39 1.87 -37.86
N ASP A 7 -8.88 1.07 -36.91
CA ASP A 7 -9.70 0.50 -35.83
C ASP A 7 -10.01 1.55 -34.74
N LEU A 8 -9.33 2.71 -34.77
CA LEU A 8 -9.47 3.80 -33.80
C LEU A 8 -10.38 4.95 -34.27
N GLU A 9 -10.88 4.89 -35.51
CA GLU A 9 -11.74 5.93 -36.11
C GLU A 9 -13.08 6.13 -35.39
N ILE A 10 -13.42 5.21 -34.49
CA ILE A 10 -14.61 5.28 -33.64
C ILE A 10 -14.51 6.37 -32.54
N PHE A 11 -13.30 6.73 -32.11
CA PHE A 11 -13.10 7.68 -31.00
C PHE A 11 -13.24 9.18 -31.35
N PRO A 12 -12.79 9.70 -32.51
CA PRO A 12 -12.86 11.14 -32.80
C PRO A 12 -14.25 11.69 -33.19
N GLN A 13 -15.34 10.99 -32.91
CA GLN A 13 -16.69 11.45 -33.28
C GLN A 13 -17.14 12.64 -32.41
N PRO A 14 -17.75 13.68 -33.00
CA PRO A 14 -18.09 14.95 -32.32
C PRO A 14 -19.06 14.79 -31.14
N ASP A 15 -19.80 13.68 -31.06
CA ASP A 15 -20.76 13.37 -29.99
C ASP A 15 -20.24 12.30 -29.01
N SER A 16 -18.97 11.90 -29.10
CA SER A 16 -18.39 10.91 -28.21
C SER A 16 -18.11 11.48 -26.82
N THR A 17 -18.46 10.69 -25.81
CA THR A 17 -18.16 10.93 -24.39
C THR A 17 -16.67 11.19 -24.17
N PRO A 18 -16.32 12.09 -23.22
CA PRO A 18 -14.94 12.48 -23.00
C PRO A 18 -14.13 11.29 -22.46
N HIS A 19 -13.30 10.70 -23.33
CA HIS A 19 -12.25 9.74 -23.01
C HIS A 19 -12.77 8.42 -22.38
N PRO A 20 -13.20 7.42 -23.17
CA PRO A 20 -13.56 6.11 -22.64
C PRO A 20 -12.34 5.41 -22.03
N GLY A 21 -12.56 4.66 -20.94
CA GLY A 21 -11.55 3.75 -20.42
C GLY A 21 -11.23 2.65 -21.43
N LEU A 22 -9.97 2.24 -21.51
CA LEU A 22 -9.52 1.14 -22.38
C LEU A 22 -8.91 0.02 -21.53
N HIS A 23 -9.13 -1.22 -21.94
CA HIS A 23 -8.47 -2.39 -21.35
C HIS A 23 -8.12 -3.42 -22.43
N ALA A 24 -7.14 -4.26 -22.17
CA ALA A 24 -6.81 -5.37 -23.04
C ALA A 24 -7.34 -6.68 -22.46
N TYR A 25 -7.65 -7.64 -23.32
CA TYR A 25 -7.94 -9.00 -22.91
C TYR A 25 -6.99 -9.98 -23.57
N ILE A 26 -6.75 -11.11 -22.90
CA ILE A 26 -6.16 -12.30 -23.51
C ILE A 26 -7.14 -13.45 -23.35
N PHE A 27 -7.63 -13.95 -24.48
CA PHE A 27 -8.56 -15.07 -24.53
C PHE A 27 -7.85 -16.36 -24.91
N ARG A 28 -8.06 -17.43 -24.15
CA ARG A 28 -7.51 -18.77 -24.36
C ARG A 28 -8.62 -19.75 -24.76
N PRO A 29 -8.80 -20.03 -26.07
CA PRO A 29 -9.93 -20.85 -26.56
C PRO A 29 -9.95 -22.28 -26.03
N ASN A 30 -8.79 -22.83 -25.65
CA ASN A 30 -8.69 -24.21 -25.19
C ASN A 30 -9.29 -24.41 -23.79
N THR A 31 -9.20 -23.40 -22.93
CA THR A 31 -9.71 -23.43 -21.55
C THR A 31 -10.96 -22.58 -21.38
N ASN A 32 -11.33 -21.80 -22.41
CA ASN A 32 -12.39 -20.80 -22.36
C ASN A 32 -12.15 -19.78 -21.23
N GLU A 33 -10.90 -19.43 -21.01
CA GLU A 33 -10.47 -18.46 -19.99
C GLU A 33 -10.15 -17.12 -20.67
N GLU A 34 -10.58 -16.04 -20.03
CA GLU A 34 -10.30 -14.67 -20.42
C GLU A 34 -9.63 -13.93 -19.27
N ASP A 35 -8.47 -13.34 -19.55
CA ASP A 35 -7.69 -12.56 -18.60
C ASP A 35 -7.74 -11.08 -19.03
N LEU A 36 -8.15 -10.19 -18.12
CA LEU A 36 -8.31 -8.75 -18.38
C LEU A 36 -7.15 -7.93 -17.80
N PHE A 37 -6.71 -6.92 -18.54
CA PHE A 37 -5.56 -6.08 -18.21
C PHE A 37 -5.93 -4.60 -18.37
N PHE A 38 -6.00 -3.87 -17.25
CA PHE A 38 -6.39 -2.45 -17.21
C PHE A 38 -5.20 -1.49 -17.13
N SER A 39 -4.00 -2.00 -16.83
CA SER A 39 -2.76 -1.21 -16.84
C SER A 39 -2.08 -1.39 -18.19
N LEU A 40 -2.24 -0.39 -19.06
CA LEU A 40 -1.73 -0.37 -20.41
C LEU A 40 -0.83 0.86 -20.60
N ASP A 41 0.34 0.66 -21.20
CA ASP A 41 1.13 1.74 -21.79
C ASP A 41 0.81 1.82 -23.29
N GLY A 42 0.68 3.03 -23.82
CA GLY A 42 0.31 3.25 -25.22
C GLY A 42 1.05 4.43 -25.84
N PHE A 43 1.47 4.29 -27.10
CA PHE A 43 2.00 5.39 -27.90
C PHE A 43 1.69 5.17 -29.39
N PHE A 44 1.54 6.25 -30.15
CA PHE A 44 1.42 6.18 -31.60
C PHE A 44 2.80 6.06 -32.23
N GLY A 45 2.98 5.16 -33.19
CA GLY A 45 4.27 5.00 -33.85
C GLY A 45 4.54 3.60 -34.37
N THR A 46 5.83 3.27 -34.50
CA THR A 46 6.29 1.99 -35.04
C THR A 46 7.27 1.31 -34.08
N LEU A 47 7.09 0.01 -33.88
CA LEU A 47 8.06 -0.87 -33.23
C LEU A 47 8.83 -1.64 -34.32
N LYS A 48 10.12 -1.36 -34.45
CA LYS A 48 11.01 -2.10 -35.35
C LYS A 48 11.31 -3.50 -34.80
N PRO A 49 11.71 -4.46 -35.67
CA PRO A 49 12.13 -5.77 -35.22
C PRO A 49 13.25 -5.70 -34.18
N GLN A 50 13.23 -6.65 -33.24
CA GLN A 50 14.29 -6.78 -32.25
C GLN A 50 15.64 -7.09 -32.93
N THR A 51 16.56 -6.13 -32.92
CA THR A 51 17.94 -6.29 -33.39
C THR A 51 18.92 -6.56 -32.25
N ASP A 52 18.58 -6.12 -31.03
CA ASP A 52 19.38 -6.29 -29.81
C ASP A 52 18.61 -7.17 -28.79
N PRO A 53 19.20 -8.30 -28.33
CA PRO A 53 18.62 -9.14 -27.27
C PRO A 53 18.37 -8.42 -25.93
N GLU A 54 19.03 -7.29 -25.66
CA GLU A 54 18.83 -6.48 -24.44
C GLU A 54 17.58 -5.60 -24.51
N LEU A 55 17.00 -5.38 -25.69
CA LEU A 55 15.87 -4.46 -25.90
C LEU A 55 14.68 -5.17 -26.52
N CYS A 56 13.47 -4.64 -26.34
CA CYS A 56 12.26 -5.12 -27.00
C CYS A 56 12.27 -4.83 -28.52
N GLY A 57 12.95 -3.75 -28.93
CA GLY A 57 13.07 -3.24 -30.30
C GLY A 57 13.34 -1.74 -30.28
N GLU A 58 13.63 -1.15 -31.43
CA GLU A 58 13.72 0.32 -31.58
C GLU A 58 12.31 0.88 -31.80
N PHE A 59 11.94 1.89 -31.01
CA PHE A 59 10.63 2.54 -31.06
C PHE A 59 10.77 3.89 -31.74
N ILE A 60 9.87 4.17 -32.67
CA ILE A 60 9.75 5.48 -33.32
C ILE A 60 8.36 6.00 -32.99
N GLU A 61 8.29 6.97 -32.09
CA GLU A 61 7.04 7.64 -31.73
C GLU A 61 6.64 8.63 -32.83
N ASP A 62 5.34 8.69 -33.10
CA ASP A 62 4.73 9.71 -33.93
C ASP A 62 4.37 10.93 -33.07
N PRO A 63 5.10 12.05 -33.18
CA PRO A 63 4.87 13.21 -32.34
C PRO A 63 3.52 13.89 -32.63
N GLN A 64 2.86 13.55 -33.74
CA GLN A 64 1.54 14.07 -34.07
C GLN A 64 0.41 13.28 -33.38
N GLY A 65 0.70 12.10 -32.82
CA GLY A 65 -0.24 11.32 -32.00
C GLY A 65 -1.60 11.09 -32.67
N TRP A 66 -2.66 11.60 -32.05
CA TRP A 66 -4.03 11.55 -32.60
C TRP A 66 -4.24 12.38 -33.87
N ALA A 67 -3.36 13.30 -34.22
CA ALA A 67 -3.39 14.02 -35.49
C ALA A 67 -2.50 13.37 -36.57
N GLY A 68 -1.74 12.33 -36.22
CA GLY A 68 -0.87 11.60 -37.14
C GLY A 68 -1.56 10.42 -37.84
N ASP A 69 -0.75 9.64 -38.57
CA ASP A 69 -1.21 8.50 -39.37
C ASP A 69 -0.71 7.15 -38.82
N SER A 70 0.07 7.17 -37.74
CA SER A 70 0.68 5.96 -37.19
C SER A 70 -0.32 5.10 -36.41
N ASP A 71 -0.06 3.78 -36.41
CA ASP A 71 -0.79 2.82 -35.60
C ASP A 71 -0.54 3.06 -34.09
N LEU A 72 -1.50 2.64 -33.25
CA LEU A 72 -1.34 2.65 -31.80
C LEU A 72 -0.64 1.38 -31.34
N ILE A 73 0.42 1.52 -30.57
CA ILE A 73 1.12 0.40 -29.94
C ILE A 73 0.74 0.39 -28.47
N ILE A 74 0.11 -0.70 -28.03
CA ILE A 74 -0.17 -0.96 -26.61
C ILE A 74 0.80 -1.99 -26.03
N SER A 75 1.24 -1.80 -24.80
CA SER A 75 2.18 -2.67 -24.09
C SER A 75 1.75 -2.85 -22.63
N PHE A 76 1.87 -4.06 -22.10
CA PHE A 76 1.54 -4.37 -20.71
C PHE A 76 2.21 -5.68 -20.27
N PRO A 77 2.51 -5.84 -18.97
CA PRO A 77 3.09 -7.06 -18.43
C PRO A 77 2.05 -8.18 -18.38
N VAL A 78 2.47 -9.39 -18.77
CA VAL A 78 1.62 -10.58 -18.75
C VAL A 78 2.37 -11.74 -18.08
N PRO A 79 1.76 -12.43 -17.09
CA PRO A 79 2.30 -13.67 -16.56
C PRO A 79 2.61 -14.68 -17.67
N ALA A 80 3.86 -15.17 -17.72
CA ALA A 80 4.34 -15.99 -18.82
C ALA A 80 3.48 -17.25 -19.09
N HIS A 81 2.80 -17.79 -18.08
CA HIS A 81 1.95 -18.97 -18.22
C HIS A 81 0.71 -18.72 -19.10
N ILE A 82 0.19 -17.48 -19.15
CA ILE A 82 -0.97 -17.10 -19.96
C ILE A 82 -0.62 -17.19 -21.45
N VAL A 83 0.58 -16.75 -21.83
CA VAL A 83 1.05 -16.72 -23.23
C VAL A 83 1.87 -17.95 -23.64
N LYS A 84 2.09 -18.91 -22.74
CA LYS A 84 2.85 -20.15 -22.98
C LYS A 84 2.10 -21.16 -23.87
N GLY A 85 0.77 -21.04 -23.96
CA GLY A 85 -0.08 -21.94 -24.75
C GLY A 85 -0.02 -21.70 -26.27
N LYS A 86 -0.38 -22.72 -27.06
CA LYS A 86 -0.32 -22.66 -28.54
C LYS A 86 -1.46 -21.86 -29.20
N LYS A 87 -2.52 -21.48 -28.49
CA LYS A 87 -3.67 -20.76 -29.04
C LYS A 87 -4.17 -19.75 -28.01
N TRP A 88 -4.00 -18.47 -28.31
CA TRP A 88 -4.55 -17.35 -27.55
C TRP A 88 -4.79 -16.18 -28.50
N HIS A 89 -5.71 -15.29 -28.12
CA HIS A 89 -6.02 -14.04 -28.80
C HIS A 89 -5.78 -12.89 -27.85
N ILE A 90 -5.45 -11.73 -28.39
CA ILE A 90 -5.31 -10.48 -27.65
C ILE A 90 -6.16 -9.43 -28.35
N GLY A 91 -6.88 -8.66 -27.57
CA GLY A 91 -7.64 -7.53 -28.08
C GLY A 91 -7.59 -6.32 -27.17
N LEU A 92 -7.96 -5.18 -27.75
CA LEU A 92 -8.19 -3.92 -27.08
C LEU A 92 -9.70 -3.68 -27.05
N CYS A 93 -10.22 -3.32 -25.89
CA CYS A 93 -11.64 -3.09 -25.65
C CYS A 93 -11.88 -1.72 -25.00
N VAL A 94 -13.08 -1.20 -25.23
CA VAL A 94 -13.64 -0.10 -24.43
C VAL A 94 -14.20 -0.69 -23.12
N THR A 95 -13.86 -0.07 -22.00
CA THR A 95 -14.38 -0.43 -20.68
C THR A 95 -15.85 0.00 -20.57
N ILE A 96 -16.71 -0.89 -20.10
CA ILE A 96 -18.13 -0.57 -19.87
C ILE A 96 -18.26 0.25 -18.58
N ASP A 97 -18.12 1.57 -18.71
CA ASP A 97 -18.34 2.55 -17.66
C ASP A 97 -19.31 3.66 -18.14
N MET A 98 -19.50 4.72 -17.35
CA MET A 98 -20.37 5.84 -17.72
C MET A 98 -19.93 6.51 -19.04
N ASN A 99 -18.65 6.47 -19.38
CA ASN A 99 -18.09 7.07 -20.59
C ASN A 99 -18.00 6.07 -21.75
N GLY A 100 -17.86 4.77 -21.49
CA GLY A 100 -17.71 3.73 -22.51
C GLY A 100 -19.02 3.09 -22.96
N SER A 101 -20.09 3.17 -22.15
CA SER A 101 -21.39 2.53 -22.46
C SER A 101 -22.02 2.98 -23.78
N GLY A 102 -21.72 4.20 -24.25
CA GLY A 102 -22.19 4.71 -25.54
C GLY A 102 -21.67 3.93 -26.76
N TYR A 103 -20.53 3.24 -26.63
CA TYR A 103 -19.90 2.51 -27.73
C TYR A 103 -20.52 1.12 -27.98
N ILE A 104 -21.47 0.68 -27.16
CA ILE A 104 -22.07 -0.66 -27.26
C ILE A 104 -22.82 -0.88 -28.58
N MET A 105 -23.39 0.19 -29.14
CA MET A 105 -24.14 0.12 -30.40
C MET A 105 -23.23 -0.09 -31.61
N ASP A 106 -21.99 0.40 -31.54
CA ASP A 106 -21.01 0.32 -32.62
C ASP A 106 -20.08 -0.90 -32.49
N LEU A 107 -19.63 -1.20 -31.27
CA LEU A 107 -18.67 -2.29 -30.98
C LEU A 107 -19.34 -3.61 -30.57
N GLY A 108 -20.65 -3.59 -30.28
CA GLY A 108 -21.39 -4.73 -29.77
C GLY A 108 -21.08 -5.06 -28.31
N PRO A 109 -21.67 -6.16 -27.78
CA PRO A 109 -21.62 -6.49 -26.35
C PRO A 109 -20.22 -6.84 -25.82
N GLU A 110 -19.28 -7.18 -26.70
CA GLU A 110 -17.90 -7.52 -26.33
C GLU A 110 -16.99 -6.29 -26.27
N MET A 111 -17.48 -5.11 -26.72
CA MET A 111 -16.76 -3.83 -26.71
C MET A 111 -15.38 -3.86 -27.36
N VAL A 112 -15.16 -4.76 -28.33
CA VAL A 112 -13.85 -5.01 -28.94
C VAL A 112 -13.55 -3.97 -30.01
N VAL A 113 -12.55 -3.15 -29.77
CA VAL A 113 -12.02 -2.17 -30.74
C VAL A 113 -11.19 -2.89 -31.79
N SER A 114 -10.31 -3.78 -31.33
CA SER A 114 -9.42 -4.54 -32.23
C SER A 114 -9.01 -5.84 -31.58
N SER A 115 -8.93 -6.93 -32.35
CA SER A 115 -8.50 -8.23 -31.86
C SER A 115 -7.62 -8.95 -32.87
N VAL A 116 -6.66 -9.73 -32.36
CA VAL A 116 -5.74 -10.49 -33.20
C VAL A 116 -5.27 -11.77 -32.50
N SER A 117 -4.97 -12.80 -33.29
CA SER A 117 -4.31 -13.99 -32.76
C SER A 117 -2.93 -13.65 -32.21
N GLY A 118 -2.58 -14.21 -31.05
CA GLY A 118 -1.25 -14.07 -30.44
C GLY A 118 -0.09 -14.61 -31.31
N LYS A 119 -0.39 -15.36 -32.37
CA LYS A 119 0.60 -15.82 -33.36
C LYS A 119 0.90 -14.81 -34.46
N ASN A 120 0.13 -13.72 -34.56
CA ASN A 120 0.33 -12.73 -35.59
C ASN A 120 1.58 -11.88 -35.29
N LYS A 121 2.74 -12.32 -35.81
CA LYS A 121 4.03 -11.66 -35.62
C LYS A 121 4.09 -10.21 -36.14
N LYS A 122 3.14 -9.78 -36.98
CA LYS A 122 3.07 -8.39 -37.46
C LYS A 122 2.44 -7.46 -36.43
N ARG A 123 1.48 -7.95 -35.65
CA ARG A 123 0.70 -7.15 -34.68
C ARG A 123 1.00 -7.50 -33.22
N VAL A 124 1.69 -8.61 -32.96
CA VAL A 124 1.95 -9.10 -31.61
C VAL A 124 3.43 -9.39 -31.45
N THR A 125 4.03 -8.73 -30.47
CA THR A 125 5.40 -8.95 -30.01
C THR A 125 5.33 -9.38 -28.55
N VAL A 126 5.96 -10.52 -28.24
CA VAL A 126 6.12 -11.00 -26.86
C VAL A 126 7.58 -10.79 -26.48
N SER A 127 7.83 -9.97 -25.48
CA SER A 127 9.17 -9.62 -25.00
C SER A 127 9.31 -9.93 -23.52
N LYS A 128 10.54 -10.18 -23.08
CA LYS A 128 10.88 -10.32 -21.65
C LYS A 128 11.11 -8.96 -20.97
N VAL A 129 11.19 -7.89 -21.75
CA VAL A 129 11.44 -6.53 -21.29
C VAL A 129 10.43 -5.57 -21.90
N PRO A 130 9.97 -4.54 -21.15
CA PRO A 130 9.07 -3.54 -21.69
C PRO A 130 9.75 -2.65 -22.75
N PRO A 131 8.96 -1.97 -23.59
CA PRO A 131 9.44 -0.94 -24.50
C PRO A 131 10.36 0.09 -23.84
N GLY A 132 11.47 0.44 -24.50
CA GLY A 132 12.39 1.50 -24.05
C GLY A 132 13.24 1.17 -22.81
N ILE A 133 13.10 -0.02 -22.22
CA ILE A 133 13.85 -0.41 -21.01
C ILE A 133 14.83 -1.54 -21.34
N PRO A 134 16.15 -1.34 -21.14
CA PRO A 134 17.14 -2.40 -21.28
C PRO A 134 16.93 -3.52 -20.25
N LYS A 135 17.19 -4.76 -20.64
CA LYS A 135 17.11 -5.93 -19.77
C LYS A 135 17.96 -5.81 -18.51
N SER A 136 19.15 -5.22 -18.63
CA SER A 136 20.01 -4.86 -17.48
C SER A 136 19.33 -3.94 -16.45
N ARG A 137 18.40 -3.08 -16.87
CA ARG A 137 17.62 -2.19 -16.00
C ARG A 137 16.35 -2.85 -15.45
N SER A 138 15.87 -3.90 -16.11
CA SER A 138 14.74 -4.75 -15.66
C SER A 138 15.18 -5.94 -14.79
N GLN A 139 16.43 -5.94 -14.29
CA GLN A 139 16.84 -6.97 -13.33
C GLN A 139 15.95 -6.86 -12.08
N PRO A 140 15.38 -7.98 -11.61
CA PRO A 140 14.87 -8.04 -10.24
C PRO A 140 15.96 -7.52 -9.30
N ALA A 141 15.59 -6.89 -8.19
CA ALA A 141 16.48 -6.84 -7.03
C ALA A 141 17.09 -8.24 -6.88
N PRO A 142 18.42 -8.37 -6.64
CA PRO A 142 19.15 -9.61 -6.81
C PRO A 142 18.30 -10.77 -6.32
N GLU A 143 17.97 -11.69 -7.23
CA GLU A 143 17.36 -12.96 -6.89
C GLU A 143 18.10 -13.46 -5.64
N ILE A 144 17.40 -13.60 -4.52
CA ILE A 144 17.80 -14.61 -3.55
C ILE A 144 17.86 -15.85 -4.41
N ALA A 145 19.08 -16.27 -4.75
CA ALA A 145 19.31 -17.33 -5.71
C ALA A 145 18.36 -18.47 -5.34
N PRO A 146 17.57 -19.02 -6.27
CA PRO A 146 16.88 -20.24 -5.97
C PRO A 146 18.00 -21.23 -5.65
N GLU A 147 18.11 -21.60 -4.38
CA GLU A 147 18.85 -22.79 -4.00
C GLU A 147 18.26 -23.88 -4.87
N GLN A 148 19.02 -24.27 -5.89
CA GLN A 148 18.76 -25.52 -6.57
C GLN A 148 18.71 -26.56 -5.45
N PRO A 149 17.70 -27.43 -5.40
CA PRO A 149 17.73 -28.55 -4.49
C PRO A 149 18.80 -29.51 -5.02
N SER A 150 20.07 -29.19 -4.75
CA SER A 150 21.10 -30.20 -4.62
C SER A 150 20.64 -31.05 -3.46
N ILE A 151 20.12 -32.22 -3.80
CA ILE A 151 20.02 -33.36 -2.90
C ILE A 151 21.45 -33.73 -2.55
N GLU A 152 22.07 -32.93 -1.70
CA GLU A 152 23.17 -33.36 -0.86
C GLU A 152 22.63 -33.35 0.56
N GLN A 153 22.54 -34.56 1.10
CA GLN A 153 22.16 -34.83 2.47
C GLN A 153 23.22 -34.22 3.40
N SER A 154 23.17 -32.91 3.62
CA SER A 154 23.82 -32.30 4.78
C SER A 154 22.81 -32.29 5.92
N ASN A 155 22.98 -33.24 6.84
CA ASN A 155 22.33 -33.26 8.15
C ASN A 155 22.84 -32.11 9.05
N ASN A 156 22.63 -30.86 8.62
CA ASN A 156 22.75 -29.70 9.49
C ASN A 156 21.34 -29.22 9.82
N PHE A 157 20.85 -29.61 11.00
CA PHE A 157 19.65 -29.05 11.59
C PHE A 157 19.95 -27.61 12.04
N GLU A 158 19.79 -26.64 11.14
CA GLU A 158 19.57 -25.26 11.55
C GLU A 158 18.10 -25.08 11.94
N SER A 159 17.85 -24.31 13.00
CA SER A 159 16.49 -23.87 13.34
C SER A 159 15.94 -23.03 12.19
N GLY A 160 14.84 -23.47 11.59
CA GLY A 160 14.28 -22.84 10.40
C GLY A 160 12.77 -22.67 10.49
N ILE A 161 12.29 -21.46 10.20
CA ILE A 161 10.88 -21.19 9.93
C ILE A 161 10.65 -21.45 8.44
N THR A 162 9.74 -22.37 8.12
CA THR A 162 9.29 -22.61 6.74
C THR A 162 7.83 -22.20 6.58
N ILE A 163 7.52 -21.45 5.52
CA ILE A 163 6.15 -21.01 5.23
C ILE A 163 5.69 -21.65 3.93
N ALA A 164 4.57 -22.38 3.99
CA ALA A 164 3.96 -23.03 2.84
C ALA A 164 2.48 -22.61 2.71
N ALA A 165 2.01 -22.49 1.47
CA ALA A 165 0.58 -22.37 1.21
C ALA A 165 -0.12 -23.72 1.41
N THR A 166 -1.29 -23.71 2.02
CA THR A 166 -2.11 -24.90 2.26
C THR A 166 -3.59 -24.60 2.06
N LYS A 167 -4.43 -25.62 2.07
CA LYS A 167 -5.89 -25.49 2.11
C LYS A 167 -6.39 -25.88 3.50
N LEU A 168 -7.16 -25.00 4.13
CA LEU A 168 -7.85 -25.24 5.38
C LEU A 168 -9.34 -24.97 5.17
N ASN A 169 -10.20 -25.97 5.33
CA ASN A 169 -11.65 -25.86 5.14
C ASN A 169 -12.02 -25.19 3.80
N GLU A 170 -11.43 -25.67 2.70
CA GLU A 170 -11.63 -25.18 1.33
C GLU A 170 -11.15 -23.73 1.06
N SER A 171 -10.55 -23.06 2.05
CA SER A 171 -9.96 -21.73 1.92
C SER A 171 -8.42 -21.81 1.88
N VAL A 172 -7.78 -20.88 1.17
CA VAL A 172 -6.31 -20.77 1.15
C VAL A 172 -5.83 -20.28 2.52
N ALA A 173 -4.82 -20.97 3.05
CA ALA A 173 -4.19 -20.65 4.32
C ALA A 173 -2.66 -20.69 4.17
N LEU A 174 -1.97 -20.03 5.09
CA LEU A 174 -0.52 -20.12 5.24
C LEU A 174 -0.17 -20.98 6.44
N GLN A 175 0.85 -21.81 6.26
CA GLN A 175 1.35 -22.73 7.26
C GLN A 175 2.79 -22.38 7.57
N ALA A 176 3.04 -21.80 8.74
CA ALA A 176 4.37 -21.58 9.26
C ALA A 176 4.77 -22.78 10.12
N THR A 177 5.85 -23.47 9.75
CA THR A 177 6.43 -24.58 10.50
C THR A 177 7.76 -24.12 11.08
N TYR A 178 7.84 -24.12 12.41
CA TYR A 178 9.08 -23.87 13.13
C TYR A 178 9.65 -25.18 13.63
N ARG A 179 10.84 -25.54 13.14
CA ARG A 179 11.60 -26.72 13.57
C ARG A 179 12.74 -26.27 14.46
N PHE A 180 12.87 -26.91 15.62
CA PHE A 180 13.89 -26.55 16.59
C PHE A 180 15.14 -27.42 16.43
N VAL A 181 16.27 -26.87 16.84
CA VAL A 181 17.50 -27.65 17.07
C VAL A 181 17.39 -28.34 18.43
N ASP A 182 17.67 -29.64 18.48
CA ASP A 182 17.62 -30.40 19.74
C ASP A 182 18.66 -29.91 20.75
N GLY A 183 18.30 -29.87 22.03
CA GLY A 183 19.19 -29.54 23.14
C GLY A 183 19.23 -28.06 23.59
N THR A 184 18.51 -27.15 22.91
CA THR A 184 18.36 -25.74 23.34
C THR A 184 17.46 -25.59 24.59
N GLU A 185 17.58 -24.48 25.33
CA GLU A 185 16.72 -24.24 26.50
C GLU A 185 15.23 -24.13 26.13
N GLU A 186 14.93 -23.58 24.95
CA GLU A 186 13.58 -23.54 24.39
C GLU A 186 13.01 -24.94 24.07
N THR A 187 13.81 -25.87 23.56
CA THR A 187 13.34 -27.24 23.27
C THR A 187 13.12 -28.04 24.54
N LYS A 188 13.99 -27.86 25.55
CA LYS A 188 13.77 -28.40 26.89
C LYS A 188 12.48 -27.85 27.50
N ALA A 189 12.22 -26.55 27.35
CA ALA A 189 10.96 -25.94 27.79
C ALA A 189 9.75 -26.55 27.06
N LEU A 190 9.83 -26.69 25.73
CA LEU A 190 8.78 -27.29 24.92
C LEU A 190 8.51 -28.76 25.31
N GLN A 191 9.55 -29.55 25.56
CA GLN A 191 9.46 -30.94 26.03
C GLN A 191 8.86 -31.03 27.43
N LYS A 192 9.18 -30.08 28.32
CA LYS A 192 8.59 -29.94 29.67
C LYS A 192 7.18 -29.33 29.67
N ALA A 193 6.48 -29.42 28.54
CA ALA A 193 5.12 -28.95 28.38
C ALA A 193 4.92 -27.43 28.58
N ALA A 194 5.93 -26.60 28.26
CA ALA A 194 5.76 -25.15 28.25
C ALA A 194 4.51 -24.73 27.45
N LEU A 195 3.83 -23.69 27.96
CA LEU A 195 2.65 -23.11 27.35
C LEU A 195 3.05 -22.45 26.02
N VAL A 196 2.30 -22.75 24.97
CA VAL A 196 2.49 -22.17 23.65
C VAL A 196 1.31 -21.24 23.38
N THR A 197 1.59 -19.95 23.16
CA THR A 197 0.57 -18.94 22.85
C THR A 197 0.93 -18.16 21.60
N LEU A 198 -0.09 -17.57 20.98
CA LEU A 198 0.07 -16.61 19.90
C LEU A 198 -0.30 -15.23 20.43
N SER A 199 0.54 -14.24 20.20
CA SER A 199 0.29 -12.84 20.57
C SER A 199 0.75 -11.90 19.44
N ASN A 200 0.56 -10.59 19.64
CA ASN A 200 0.99 -9.52 18.72
C ASN A 200 0.67 -9.83 17.26
N ILE A 201 -0.60 -10.14 17.00
CA ILE A 201 -1.12 -10.47 15.68
C ILE A 201 -1.24 -9.17 14.87
N THR A 202 -0.60 -9.14 13.70
CA THR A 202 -0.64 -8.05 12.73
C THR A 202 -1.20 -8.57 11.41
N PRO A 203 -1.43 -7.70 10.40
CA PRO A 203 -1.85 -8.16 9.09
C PRO A 203 -0.95 -9.25 8.52
N CYS A 204 0.36 -9.20 8.76
CA CYS A 204 1.32 -10.12 8.13
C CYS A 204 2.27 -10.78 9.15
N SER A 205 2.01 -10.74 10.45
CA SER A 205 2.88 -11.39 11.44
C SER A 205 2.14 -11.89 12.66
N ILE A 206 2.68 -12.92 13.30
CA ILE A 206 2.22 -13.43 14.60
C ILE A 206 3.45 -13.70 15.46
N LEU A 207 3.40 -13.31 16.75
CA LEU A 207 4.41 -13.70 17.72
C LEU A 207 4.05 -15.05 18.35
N LEU A 208 4.91 -16.05 18.15
CA LEU A 208 4.82 -17.38 18.74
C LEU A 208 5.59 -17.40 20.06
N ASN A 209 4.90 -17.58 21.18
CA ASN A 209 5.54 -17.68 22.50
C ASN A 209 5.58 -19.12 22.98
N ILE A 210 6.69 -19.51 23.63
CA ILE A 210 6.96 -20.82 24.18
C ILE A 210 7.56 -20.61 25.58
N GLY A 211 6.71 -20.56 26.60
CA GLY A 211 7.15 -20.11 27.93
C GLY A 211 7.71 -18.70 27.87
N GLU A 212 9.01 -18.54 28.14
CA GLU A 212 9.73 -17.25 28.11
C GLU A 212 10.35 -16.91 26.74
N PHE A 213 10.30 -17.83 25.78
CA PHE A 213 10.89 -17.63 24.45
C PHE A 213 9.84 -17.13 23.47
N SER A 214 10.18 -16.16 22.62
CA SER A 214 9.27 -15.59 21.61
C SER A 214 9.92 -15.55 20.23
N HIS A 215 9.17 -15.99 19.22
CA HIS A 215 9.61 -16.06 17.82
C HIS A 215 8.60 -15.40 16.90
N GLN A 216 9.05 -14.47 16.05
CA GLN A 216 8.15 -13.78 15.12
C GLN A 216 7.98 -14.57 13.83
N LEU A 217 6.73 -14.93 13.52
CA LEU A 217 6.34 -15.54 12.25
C LEU A 217 5.90 -14.44 11.29
N ILE A 218 6.61 -14.25 10.18
CA ILE A 218 6.32 -13.21 9.17
C ILE A 218 5.74 -13.86 7.92
N PHE A 219 4.50 -13.52 7.58
CA PHE A 219 3.77 -14.05 6.44
C PHE A 219 3.86 -13.11 5.23
N PRO A 220 3.95 -13.64 4.00
CA PRO A 220 4.05 -12.83 2.79
C PRO A 220 2.75 -12.11 2.39
N TYR A 221 1.61 -12.50 2.97
CA TYR A 221 0.29 -11.96 2.64
C TYR A 221 -0.54 -11.73 3.91
N PRO A 222 -1.56 -10.85 3.84
CA PRO A 222 -2.46 -10.61 4.95
C PRO A 222 -3.13 -11.88 5.47
N ILE A 223 -3.16 -12.04 6.78
CA ILE A 223 -3.69 -13.21 7.49
C ILE A 223 -4.85 -12.83 8.42
N ASP A 224 -5.76 -13.76 8.64
CA ASP A 224 -6.76 -13.68 9.71
C ASP A 224 -6.23 -14.42 10.95
N GLY A 225 -5.40 -13.73 11.73
CA GLY A 225 -4.78 -14.32 12.92
C GLY A 225 -5.77 -14.70 14.02
N SER A 226 -7.01 -14.18 14.01
CA SER A 226 -8.05 -14.59 14.96
C SER A 226 -8.43 -16.07 14.81
N LYS A 227 -8.20 -16.64 13.62
CA LYS A 227 -8.44 -18.04 13.27
C LYS A 227 -7.16 -18.87 13.24
N ALA A 228 -6.05 -18.34 13.78
CA ALA A 228 -4.79 -19.07 13.83
C ALA A 228 -4.94 -20.32 14.71
N THR A 229 -4.40 -21.43 14.24
CA THR A 229 -4.40 -22.70 14.96
C THR A 229 -2.99 -23.25 15.07
N THR A 230 -2.66 -23.85 16.21
CA THR A 230 -1.34 -24.43 16.47
C THR A 230 -1.40 -25.95 16.53
N LYS A 231 -0.41 -26.60 15.91
CA LYS A 231 -0.11 -28.02 16.10
C LYS A 231 1.28 -28.13 16.70
N ILE A 232 1.39 -28.83 17.83
CA ILE A 232 2.60 -28.87 18.63
C ILE A 232 3.06 -30.32 18.71
N ALA A 233 4.27 -30.59 18.23
CA ALA A 233 4.89 -31.90 18.33
C ALA A 233 6.10 -31.84 19.26
N ARG A 234 5.85 -32.12 20.56
CA ARG A 234 6.86 -31.98 21.62
C ARG A 234 7.98 -33.02 21.54
N LYS A 235 7.69 -34.22 21.03
CA LYS A 235 8.68 -35.31 20.87
C LYS A 235 9.56 -35.14 19.63
N SER A 236 8.99 -34.64 18.55
CA SER A 236 9.67 -34.42 17.27
C SER A 236 10.06 -32.95 17.04
N LEU A 237 9.98 -32.13 18.09
CA LEU A 237 10.49 -30.76 18.16
C LEU A 237 10.09 -29.89 16.96
N TRP A 238 8.78 -29.73 16.77
CA TRP A 238 8.27 -28.70 15.86
C TRP A 238 6.94 -28.13 16.32
N ILE A 239 6.71 -26.86 15.95
CA ILE A 239 5.41 -26.18 16.08
C ILE A 239 4.98 -25.73 14.69
N GLN A 240 3.72 -25.98 14.37
CA GLN A 240 3.11 -25.53 13.13
C GLN A 240 1.95 -24.60 13.45
N VAL A 241 1.97 -23.42 12.85
CA VAL A 241 0.90 -22.43 12.94
C VAL A 241 0.20 -22.36 11.59
N ASN A 242 -1.08 -22.68 11.55
CA ASN A 242 -1.91 -22.54 10.35
C ASN A 242 -2.80 -21.33 10.51
N VAL A 243 -2.73 -20.42 9.55
CA VAL A 243 -3.48 -19.16 9.57
C VAL A 243 -4.18 -18.96 8.23
N PRO A 244 -5.50 -18.74 8.20
CA PRO A 244 -6.19 -18.40 6.96
C PRO A 244 -5.67 -17.08 6.38
N LEU A 245 -5.68 -16.95 5.05
CA LEU A 245 -5.50 -15.64 4.43
C LEU A 245 -6.70 -14.75 4.76
N ALA A 246 -6.43 -13.46 4.98
CA ALA A 246 -7.48 -12.47 5.12
C ALA A 246 -7.96 -12.05 3.72
N PRO A 247 -9.21 -12.36 3.32
CA PRO A 247 -9.79 -11.85 2.08
C PRO A 247 -10.19 -10.39 2.27
N THR A 248 -10.17 -9.60 1.20
CA THR A 248 -10.55 -8.17 1.19
C THR A 248 -11.97 -7.88 1.68
N LEU A 249 -12.85 -8.89 1.69
CA LEU A 249 -14.28 -8.76 2.03
C LEU A 249 -14.65 -9.31 3.42
N LYS A 250 -13.69 -9.85 4.19
CA LYS A 250 -13.97 -10.43 5.52
C LYS A 250 -13.02 -9.85 6.55
N SER A 251 -13.52 -9.74 7.79
CA SER A 251 -12.74 -9.34 8.95
C SER A 251 -11.40 -10.10 9.03
N GLY A 252 -10.30 -9.37 9.01
CA GLY A 252 -8.93 -9.91 9.10
C GLY A 252 -7.88 -9.02 8.43
N GLY A 253 -6.60 -9.37 8.56
CA GLY A 253 -5.53 -8.63 7.88
C GLY A 253 -5.46 -7.17 8.33
N TYR A 254 -5.65 -6.25 7.39
CA TYR A 254 -5.52 -4.80 7.60
C TYR A 254 -6.66 -4.15 8.40
N ASP A 255 -7.76 -4.86 8.67
CA ASP A 255 -8.89 -4.31 9.44
C ASP A 255 -8.50 -3.94 10.89
N GLN A 256 -7.56 -4.69 11.48
CA GLN A 256 -7.13 -4.46 12.87
C GLN A 256 -6.13 -3.31 12.98
N ASN A 257 -5.16 -3.20 12.08
CA ASN A 257 -4.24 -2.08 12.02
C ASN A 257 -3.71 -1.85 10.59
N PRO A 258 -4.36 -0.97 9.79
CA PRO A 258 -3.94 -0.73 8.41
C PRO A 258 -2.56 -0.07 8.32
N PHE A 259 -2.12 0.61 9.40
CA PHE A 259 -0.87 1.34 9.49
C PHE A 259 0.11 0.68 10.46
N SER A 260 0.27 -0.64 10.34
CA SER A 260 1.13 -1.41 11.25
C SER A 260 2.60 -0.99 11.15
N LEU A 261 3.23 -0.86 12.31
CA LEU A 261 4.69 -0.79 12.43
C LEU A 261 5.21 -2.20 12.73
N ILE A 262 6.24 -2.61 12.01
CA ILE A 262 6.94 -3.87 12.20
C ILE A 262 8.28 -3.64 12.88
N THR A 263 8.79 -4.64 13.59
CA THR A 263 10.15 -4.62 14.12
C THR A 263 11.11 -5.10 13.05
N SER A 264 12.07 -4.25 12.68
CA SER A 264 13.14 -4.62 11.74
C SER A 264 14.14 -5.60 12.37
N PRO A 265 14.99 -6.29 11.57
CA PRO A 265 16.03 -7.18 12.10
C PRO A 265 17.01 -6.50 13.08
N SER A 266 17.18 -5.18 13.00
CA SER A 266 17.98 -4.39 13.94
C SER A 266 17.21 -4.00 15.21
N ASN A 267 16.07 -4.64 15.49
CA ASN A 267 15.18 -4.35 16.61
C ASN A 267 14.69 -2.89 16.67
N GLN A 268 14.56 -2.25 15.51
CA GLN A 268 14.05 -0.88 15.36
C GLN A 268 12.66 -0.89 14.73
N PRO A 269 11.73 -0.03 15.18
CA PRO A 269 10.46 0.20 14.49
C PRO A 269 10.69 0.56 13.01
N ALA A 270 9.94 -0.10 12.14
CA ALA A 270 9.97 0.09 10.70
C ALA A 270 8.55 0.14 10.14
N ILE A 271 8.35 1.04 9.18
CA ILE A 271 7.04 1.26 8.56
C ILE A 271 6.74 0.12 7.60
N TRP A 272 5.51 -0.40 7.66
CA TRP A 272 5.02 -1.40 6.70
C TRP A 272 4.15 -0.77 5.60
N ALA A 273 3.16 0.04 5.99
CA ALA A 273 2.08 0.45 5.09
C ALA A 273 2.23 1.84 4.47
N LEU A 274 3.00 2.74 5.08
CA LEU A 274 3.30 4.07 4.52
C LEU A 274 4.68 4.08 3.85
N PRO A 275 4.84 4.79 2.71
CA PRO A 275 6.15 5.00 2.13
C PRO A 275 7.04 5.80 3.09
N ARG A 276 8.35 5.56 3.04
CA ARG A 276 9.31 6.44 3.75
C ARG A 276 9.34 7.79 3.06
N ILE A 277 9.01 8.85 3.77
CA ILE A 277 8.97 10.21 3.26
C ILE A 277 10.25 10.92 3.69
N ASN A 278 11.01 11.42 2.72
CA ASN A 278 12.15 12.28 3.00
C ASN A 278 11.75 13.75 2.85
N LEU A 279 11.26 14.36 3.92
CA LEU A 279 10.77 15.74 3.90
C LEU A 279 11.84 16.72 3.39
N SER A 280 13.13 16.51 3.68
CA SER A 280 14.20 17.41 3.24
C SER A 280 14.44 17.41 1.73
N THR A 281 14.05 16.36 1.01
CA THR A 281 14.16 16.29 -0.45
C THR A 281 12.89 16.73 -1.18
N LEU A 282 11.77 16.87 -0.48
CA LEU A 282 10.52 17.27 -1.11
C LEU A 282 10.43 18.79 -1.23
N PRO A 283 10.10 19.33 -2.43
CA PRO A 283 9.93 20.75 -2.63
C PRO A 283 8.71 21.27 -1.85
N TRP A 284 8.85 22.48 -1.31
CA TRP A 284 7.77 23.22 -0.67
C TRP A 284 6.72 23.64 -1.68
N VAL A 285 5.44 23.50 -1.31
CA VAL A 285 4.34 24.14 -2.02
C VAL A 285 4.25 25.57 -1.50
N ARG A 286 4.49 26.54 -2.39
CA ARG A 286 4.43 27.96 -2.07
C ARG A 286 3.14 28.53 -2.64
N SER A 287 2.41 29.28 -1.83
CA SER A 287 1.28 30.09 -2.25
C SER A 287 1.49 31.53 -1.78
N SER A 288 1.05 32.49 -2.57
CA SER A 288 1.01 33.91 -2.20
C SER A 288 -0.22 34.26 -1.36
N ASN A 289 -1.22 33.38 -1.33
CA ASN A 289 -2.38 33.47 -0.45
C ASN A 289 -2.23 32.38 0.62
N PRO A 290 -2.20 32.66 1.93
CA PRO A 290 -2.13 31.64 2.97
C PRO A 290 -3.47 30.92 3.23
N ASP A 291 -4.61 31.48 2.82
CA ASP A 291 -5.96 30.95 3.14
C ASP A 291 -6.18 29.52 2.63
N TRP A 292 -5.55 29.14 1.52
CA TRP A 292 -5.59 27.76 0.99
C TRP A 292 -5.09 26.69 1.97
N LEU A 293 -4.28 27.04 2.98
CA LEU A 293 -3.88 26.09 4.03
C LEU A 293 -5.08 25.71 4.90
N GLU A 294 -6.02 26.63 5.14
CA GLU A 294 -7.29 26.32 5.82
C GLU A 294 -8.12 25.34 4.97
N ASP A 295 -8.20 25.56 3.66
CA ASP A 295 -8.89 24.66 2.73
C ASP A 295 -8.23 23.26 2.65
N VAL A 296 -6.90 23.19 2.78
CA VAL A 296 -6.18 21.92 2.80
C VAL A 296 -6.31 21.21 4.15
N ASP A 297 -6.30 21.95 5.26
CA ASP A 297 -6.63 21.40 6.58
C ASP A 297 -8.01 20.75 6.50
N ASP A 298 -9.01 21.43 5.94
CA ASP A 298 -10.34 20.84 5.72
C ASP A 298 -10.31 19.60 4.80
N GLN A 299 -9.42 19.53 3.81
CA GLN A 299 -9.21 18.34 2.97
C GLN A 299 -8.53 17.16 3.70
N ILE A 300 -7.53 17.42 4.55
CA ILE A 300 -6.91 16.42 5.45
C ILE A 300 -8.00 15.72 6.28
N TYR A 301 -9.00 16.47 6.71
CA TYR A 301 -10.08 16.01 7.56
C TYR A 301 -11.37 15.64 6.81
N SER A 302 -11.47 15.69 5.46
CA SER A 302 -12.76 15.52 4.76
C SER A 302 -12.88 14.33 3.81
N ALA A 303 -11.86 13.89 3.08
CA ALA A 303 -12.08 12.97 1.94
C ALA A 303 -12.65 11.56 2.30
N PRO A 304 -12.24 10.90 3.41
CA PRO A 304 -12.95 9.72 3.94
C PRO A 304 -14.02 10.05 5.00
N MET A 305 -13.92 11.24 5.62
CA MET A 305 -14.59 11.57 6.88
C MET A 305 -16.04 12.05 6.66
N TRP A 306 -16.39 12.60 5.50
CA TRP A 306 -17.73 13.16 5.27
C TRP A 306 -18.85 12.10 5.23
N ARG A 307 -18.61 10.92 4.64
CA ARG A 307 -19.63 9.87 4.51
C ARG A 307 -20.04 9.23 5.86
N LEU A 308 -19.26 9.44 6.91
CA LEU A 308 -19.48 8.86 8.25
C LEU A 308 -20.08 9.87 9.24
N ARG A 309 -20.24 11.15 8.86
CA ARG A 309 -20.74 12.23 9.74
C ARG A 309 -22.21 12.13 10.14
N GLN A 310 -22.98 11.18 9.61
CA GLN A 310 -24.39 11.01 10.01
C GLN A 310 -24.59 10.41 11.43
N GLY A 311 -23.52 10.10 12.17
CA GLY A 311 -23.61 9.47 13.49
C GLY A 311 -22.91 10.19 14.66
N ALA A 312 -22.24 11.33 14.44
CA ALA A 312 -21.52 12.02 15.51
C ALA A 312 -22.51 12.81 16.40
N THR A 313 -23.12 12.12 17.37
CA THR A 313 -23.90 12.78 18.43
C THR A 313 -22.98 13.55 19.37
N MET A 314 -23.44 14.75 19.74
CA MET A 314 -22.71 15.76 20.50
C MET A 314 -22.03 15.30 21.81
N SER A 315 -20.97 16.05 22.13
CA SER A 315 -20.42 16.39 23.46
C SER A 315 -19.50 15.41 24.19
N GLU A 316 -18.34 15.11 23.59
CA GLU A 316 -17.10 14.93 24.37
C GLU A 316 -15.98 15.71 23.66
N ASN A 317 -15.86 17.01 23.94
CA ASN A 317 -14.71 17.82 23.51
C ASN A 317 -13.46 17.37 24.29
N VAL A 318 -12.90 16.23 23.91
CA VAL A 318 -11.63 15.73 24.40
C VAL A 318 -10.60 16.03 23.33
N GLY A 319 -9.84 17.10 23.52
CA GLY A 319 -8.62 17.28 22.74
C GLY A 319 -7.69 16.12 23.07
N ASP A 320 -7.16 15.42 22.07
CA ASP A 320 -6.28 14.26 22.29
C ASP A 320 -4.97 14.35 21.51
N LEU A 321 -5.00 14.93 20.31
CA LEU A 321 -3.82 15.20 19.50
C LEU A 321 -3.84 16.66 19.08
N LEU A 322 -2.73 17.35 19.28
CA LEU A 322 -2.48 18.68 18.73
C LEU A 322 -1.54 18.55 17.54
N LEU A 323 -1.98 19.01 16.38
CA LEU A 323 -1.17 19.13 15.18
C LEU A 323 -0.73 20.58 15.01
N VAL A 324 0.57 20.79 14.83
CA VAL A 324 1.17 22.10 14.54
C VAL A 324 1.67 22.05 13.10
N SER A 325 1.06 22.83 12.23
CA SER A 325 1.40 22.88 10.81
C SER A 325 2.70 23.64 10.59
N ASN A 326 3.54 23.12 9.68
CA ASN A 326 4.68 23.86 9.12
C ASN A 326 4.33 24.32 7.69
N GLY A 327 3.79 23.39 6.89
CA GLY A 327 3.32 23.65 5.55
C GLY A 327 3.15 22.36 4.75
N LEU A 328 3.04 22.50 3.42
CA LEU A 328 2.93 21.35 2.52
C LEU A 328 4.15 21.17 1.63
N ARG A 329 4.40 19.91 1.30
CA ARG A 329 5.41 19.49 0.33
C ARG A 329 4.79 18.68 -0.79
N HIS A 330 5.36 18.77 -1.98
CA HIS A 330 4.91 17.97 -3.12
C HIS A 330 5.82 16.76 -3.33
N SER A 331 5.26 15.56 -3.17
CA SER A 331 5.93 14.31 -3.48
C SER A 331 5.69 13.95 -4.95
N ARG A 332 6.71 14.20 -5.79
CA ARG A 332 6.64 13.84 -7.23
C ARG A 332 6.55 12.33 -7.44
N GLU A 333 7.18 11.54 -6.56
CA GLU A 333 7.22 10.07 -6.67
C GLU A 333 5.85 9.44 -6.46
N THR A 334 5.06 10.01 -5.53
CA THR A 334 3.71 9.52 -5.20
C THR A 334 2.61 10.38 -5.82
N SER A 335 2.97 11.42 -6.58
CA SER A 335 2.04 12.45 -7.10
C SER A 335 1.03 12.91 -6.05
N SER A 336 1.52 13.20 -4.85
CA SER A 336 0.71 13.55 -3.69
C SER A 336 1.26 14.78 -2.97
N LEU A 337 0.38 15.50 -2.30
CA LEU A 337 0.77 16.50 -1.32
C LEU A 337 1.08 15.79 0.01
N VAL A 338 1.98 16.37 0.78
CA VAL A 338 2.39 15.85 2.08
C VAL A 338 2.36 16.99 3.07
N PHE A 339 1.56 16.85 4.12
CA PHE A 339 1.59 17.72 5.28
C PHE A 339 2.90 17.50 6.05
N ASP A 340 3.64 18.57 6.28
CA ASP A 340 4.82 18.62 7.15
C ASP A 340 4.45 19.42 8.40
N GLY A 341 4.64 18.82 9.57
CA GLY A 341 4.34 19.46 10.84
C GLY A 341 4.77 18.62 12.02
N TRP A 342 4.17 18.91 13.17
CA TRP A 342 4.44 18.20 14.42
C TRP A 342 3.15 17.74 15.09
N VAL A 343 3.22 16.59 15.74
CA VAL A 343 2.17 16.07 16.60
C VAL A 343 2.60 16.14 18.07
N ILE A 344 1.65 16.46 18.92
CA ILE A 344 1.78 16.59 20.37
C ILE A 344 0.62 15.82 21.01
N SER A 345 0.93 14.76 21.75
CA SER A 345 -0.06 13.79 22.26
C SER A 345 -0.27 13.80 23.78
N ASP A 346 0.59 14.47 24.55
CA ASP A 346 0.59 14.45 26.04
C ASP A 346 -0.06 15.70 26.68
N VAL A 347 -0.62 16.61 25.89
CA VAL A 347 -0.90 17.98 26.36
C VAL A 347 -2.33 18.21 26.85
N LEU A 348 -3.28 17.38 26.45
CA LEU A 348 -4.70 17.73 26.56
C LEU A 348 -5.43 17.01 27.70
N GLY A 349 -4.75 16.09 28.39
CA GLY A 349 -5.26 15.44 29.61
C GLY A 349 -5.18 16.32 30.88
N GLN A 350 -4.40 17.40 30.87
CA GLN A 350 -4.30 18.31 32.02
C GLN A 350 -5.35 19.42 31.92
N ARG A 351 -6.39 19.32 32.76
CA ARG A 351 -7.32 20.43 33.01
C ARG A 351 -6.77 21.35 34.11
N PRO A 352 -6.91 22.67 33.98
CA PRO A 352 -7.58 23.39 32.89
C PRO A 352 -6.70 23.53 31.64
N MET A 353 -7.32 23.41 30.47
CA MET A 353 -6.66 23.67 29.19
C MET A 353 -6.08 25.10 29.19
N PRO A 354 -4.82 25.31 28.77
CA PRO A 354 -4.26 26.64 28.60
C PRO A 354 -5.20 27.54 27.78
N PRO A 355 -5.44 28.81 28.18
CA PRO A 355 -6.32 29.74 27.45
C PRO A 355 -5.97 29.90 25.96
N ALA A 356 -4.70 29.66 25.61
CA ALA A 356 -4.23 29.64 24.23
C ALA A 356 -4.95 28.58 23.36
N LEU A 357 -5.32 27.43 23.91
CA LEU A 357 -5.99 26.36 23.16
C LEU A 357 -7.42 26.71 22.72
N LEU A 358 -8.04 27.75 23.28
CA LEU A 358 -9.39 28.22 22.89
C LEU A 358 -9.42 28.88 21.50
N HIS A 359 -8.27 29.24 20.95
CA HIS A 359 -8.14 29.86 19.62
C HIS A 359 -7.72 28.85 18.54
N LEU A 360 -7.65 27.55 18.89
CA LEU A 360 -7.31 26.50 17.94
C LEU A 360 -8.55 25.99 17.22
N MET A 361 -8.38 25.68 15.93
CA MET A 361 -9.38 24.90 15.19
C MET A 361 -9.49 23.50 15.80
N SER A 362 -10.73 23.04 16.00
CA SER A 362 -11.02 21.72 16.55
C SER A 362 -11.90 20.95 15.58
N TYR A 363 -11.51 19.70 15.32
CA TYR A 363 -12.22 18.82 14.41
C TYR A 363 -12.89 17.69 15.21
N PRO A 364 -14.23 17.66 15.31
CA PRO A 364 -14.91 16.55 15.96
C PRO A 364 -14.79 15.30 15.08
N VAL A 365 -14.41 14.19 15.71
CA VAL A 365 -14.29 12.87 15.07
C VAL A 365 -15.09 11.85 15.86
N THR A 366 -15.64 10.85 15.15
CA THR A 366 -16.24 9.67 15.76
C THR A 366 -15.18 8.83 16.47
N ARG A 367 -15.61 7.92 17.38
CA ARG A 367 -14.67 7.01 18.06
C ARG A 367 -13.87 6.13 17.10
N ASN A 368 -14.46 5.69 15.99
CA ASN A 368 -13.76 4.87 15.02
C ASN A 368 -12.69 5.67 14.25
N GLU A 369 -13.00 6.92 13.89
CA GLU A 369 -12.04 7.84 13.27
C GLU A 369 -10.90 8.16 14.23
N HIS A 370 -11.20 8.41 15.51
CA HIS A 370 -10.20 8.62 16.55
C HIS A 370 -9.21 7.45 16.65
N ILE A 371 -9.72 6.21 16.69
CA ILE A 371 -8.88 4.99 16.69
C ILE A 371 -8.02 4.92 15.41
N LEU A 372 -8.57 5.29 14.25
CA LEU A 372 -7.84 5.31 12.99
C LEU A 372 -6.71 6.35 13.01
N TRP A 373 -6.98 7.55 13.51
CA TRP A 373 -5.98 8.61 13.71
C TRP A 373 -4.84 8.14 14.62
N LYS A 374 -5.14 7.51 15.77
CA LYS A 374 -4.13 6.94 16.67
C LYS A 374 -3.20 5.95 15.97
N LYS A 375 -3.77 5.05 15.15
CA LYS A 375 -3.01 4.07 14.35
C LYS A 375 -2.16 4.75 13.28
N MET A 376 -2.74 5.69 12.53
CA MET A 376 -2.07 6.40 11.43
C MET A 376 -0.90 7.25 11.93
N ILE A 377 -1.07 8.00 13.02
CA ILE A 377 -0.05 8.92 13.55
C ILE A 377 1.25 8.20 13.90
N SER A 378 1.16 6.98 14.45
CA SER A 378 2.35 6.18 14.73
C SER A 378 3.15 5.87 13.48
N ALA A 379 2.47 5.43 12.41
CA ALA A 379 3.12 5.17 11.13
C ALA A 379 3.63 6.45 10.46
N ALA A 380 2.88 7.55 10.56
CA ALA A 380 3.22 8.83 9.97
C ALA A 380 4.50 9.43 10.58
N VAL A 381 4.66 9.35 11.90
CA VAL A 381 5.88 9.76 12.61
C VAL A 381 7.08 8.93 12.15
N GLU A 382 6.94 7.61 12.13
CA GLU A 382 8.03 6.75 11.64
C GLU A 382 8.33 6.98 10.17
N SER A 383 7.31 7.31 9.35
CA SER A 383 7.46 7.51 7.89
C SER A 383 8.44 8.63 7.54
N CYS A 384 8.45 9.71 8.32
CA CYS A 384 9.33 10.86 8.13
C CYS A 384 10.54 10.89 9.04
N ARG A 385 10.66 9.96 10.00
CA ARG A 385 11.79 9.90 10.92
C ARG A 385 13.10 9.76 10.17
N ARG A 386 13.99 10.74 10.36
CA ARG A 386 15.35 10.72 9.83
C ARG A 386 16.31 11.40 10.80
N GLY A 387 17.50 10.83 10.95
CA GLY A 387 18.56 11.44 11.76
C GLY A 387 18.52 11.12 13.25
N TRP A 388 17.54 10.35 13.72
CA TRP A 388 17.51 9.82 15.09
C TRP A 388 16.97 8.38 15.16
N GLU A 389 17.39 7.67 16.19
CA GLU A 389 17.06 6.25 16.45
C GLU A 389 16.27 6.11 17.75
N HIS A 390 15.49 5.04 17.85
CA HIS A 390 14.79 4.70 19.08
C HIS A 390 15.78 4.23 20.14
N ASP A 391 15.63 4.76 21.35
CA ASP A 391 16.48 4.40 22.47
C ASP A 391 16.22 2.96 22.97
N ALA A 392 17.06 2.51 23.91
CA ALA A 392 16.97 1.18 24.49
C ALA A 392 15.69 0.95 25.30
N SER A 393 15.10 2.03 25.82
CA SER A 393 13.89 2.07 26.66
C SER A 393 12.62 2.38 25.87
N CYS A 394 12.68 2.38 24.54
CA CYS A 394 11.55 2.76 23.71
C CYS A 394 10.36 1.82 23.96
N ALA A 395 9.21 2.40 24.28
CA ALA A 395 7.99 1.66 24.57
C ALA A 395 7.51 0.75 23.42
N TYR A 396 7.92 1.05 22.18
CA TYR A 396 7.63 0.18 21.03
C TYR A 396 8.34 -1.19 21.06
N ARG A 397 9.30 -1.39 21.96
CA ARG A 397 9.96 -2.68 22.16
C ARG A 397 9.08 -3.66 22.93
N ASP A 398 8.30 -3.16 23.88
CA ASP A 398 7.44 -3.97 24.74
C ASP A 398 6.01 -4.07 24.17
N ILE A 399 5.55 -2.99 23.52
CA ILE A 399 4.18 -2.86 23.01
C ILE A 399 4.23 -2.49 21.54
N GLN A 400 3.54 -3.25 20.70
CA GLN A 400 3.44 -2.91 19.28
C GLN A 400 2.60 -1.64 19.07
N ALA A 401 3.10 -0.74 18.22
CA ALA A 401 2.42 0.51 17.92
C ALA A 401 1.02 0.31 17.30
N PRO A 402 0.05 1.21 17.59
CA PRO A 402 0.17 2.35 18.51
C PRO A 402 0.24 1.92 19.98
N LEU A 403 0.92 2.69 20.84
CA LEU A 403 1.03 2.40 22.27
C LEU A 403 -0.33 2.38 22.98
N SER A 404 -1.25 3.23 22.53
CA SER A 404 -2.62 3.28 23.00
C SER A 404 -3.56 3.78 21.90
N ILE A 405 -4.80 3.30 21.95
CA ILE A 405 -5.94 3.81 21.18
C ILE A 405 -6.98 4.47 22.09
N GLU A 406 -6.73 4.50 23.40
CA GLU A 406 -7.64 5.12 24.36
C GLU A 406 -7.52 6.65 24.32
N PRO A 407 -8.62 7.38 24.61
CA PRO A 407 -8.59 8.83 24.72
C PRO A 407 -7.56 9.31 25.74
N CYS A 408 -6.90 10.43 25.46
CA CYS A 408 -5.88 11.08 26.31
C CYS A 408 -4.61 10.27 26.55
N ALA A 409 -4.42 9.15 25.85
CA ALA A 409 -3.21 8.33 25.94
C ALA A 409 -2.41 8.42 24.64
N SER A 410 -1.09 8.67 24.73
CA SER A 410 -0.27 8.82 23.53
C SER A 410 -0.26 7.54 22.67
N PRO A 411 -0.48 7.63 21.34
CA PRO A 411 -0.27 6.50 20.44
C PRO A 411 1.21 6.27 20.11
N ILE A 412 2.07 7.27 20.38
CA ILE A 412 3.48 7.29 19.98
C ILE A 412 4.44 7.23 21.16
N CYS A 413 5.63 6.67 20.92
CA CYS A 413 6.74 6.74 21.86
C CYS A 413 7.30 8.17 21.99
N ASN A 414 8.01 8.44 23.08
CA ASN A 414 8.64 9.73 23.36
C ASN A 414 10.00 9.93 22.68
N CYS A 415 10.56 8.93 21.98
CA CYS A 415 11.91 9.03 21.39
C CYS A 415 12.06 10.19 20.39
N GLY A 416 10.96 10.60 19.74
CA GLY A 416 10.93 11.70 18.78
C GLY A 416 10.70 13.09 19.38
N GLU A 417 10.44 13.19 20.68
CA GLU A 417 10.14 14.46 21.34
C GLU A 417 11.32 15.44 21.26
N GLY A 418 11.06 16.65 20.78
CA GLY A 418 12.07 17.70 20.62
C GLY A 418 13.10 17.41 19.52
N LYS A 419 12.88 16.38 18.70
CA LYS A 419 13.70 16.11 17.50
C LYS A 419 13.12 16.82 16.29
N ASP A 420 14.00 17.27 15.40
CA ASP A 420 13.63 17.92 14.13
C ASP A 420 12.70 19.15 14.30
N VAL A 421 12.91 19.93 15.37
CA VAL A 421 12.13 21.13 15.74
C VAL A 421 12.80 22.44 15.31
N GLY A 422 13.76 22.40 14.38
CA GLY A 422 14.49 23.58 13.91
C GLY A 422 13.56 24.64 13.29
N ASP A 423 12.59 24.17 12.50
CA ASP A 423 11.58 25.01 11.84
C ASP A 423 10.27 25.14 12.66
N PHE A 424 10.27 24.73 13.93
CA PHE A 424 9.07 24.77 14.76
C PHE A 424 8.64 26.23 15.02
N PRO A 425 7.34 26.58 14.88
CA PRO A 425 6.89 27.97 15.00
C PRO A 425 7.26 28.63 16.33
N GLU A 426 7.70 29.88 16.27
CA GLU A 426 8.02 30.73 17.44
C GLU A 426 6.78 31.43 18.02
N ASP A 427 5.57 31.05 17.58
CA ASP A 427 4.33 31.60 18.13
C ASP A 427 4.19 31.18 19.59
N SER A 428 3.98 32.18 20.46
CA SER A 428 3.77 32.04 21.90
C SER A 428 2.72 30.99 22.32
N MET A 429 1.76 30.69 21.44
CA MET A 429 0.71 29.69 21.68
C MET A 429 1.25 28.25 21.59
N VAL A 430 2.23 27.98 20.71
CA VAL A 430 2.74 26.63 20.44
C VAL A 430 4.17 26.42 20.90
N GLU A 431 4.96 27.49 21.05
CA GLU A 431 6.35 27.47 21.54
C GLU A 431 6.53 26.65 22.83
N PRO A 432 5.63 26.73 23.86
CA PRO A 432 5.76 25.92 25.07
C PRO A 432 5.70 24.40 24.84
N PHE A 433 5.22 23.96 23.68
CA PHE A 433 5.12 22.54 23.33
C PHE A 433 6.28 22.03 22.49
N LYS A 434 7.22 22.89 22.08
CA LYS A 434 8.34 22.55 21.20
C LYS A 434 9.16 21.35 21.67
N THR A 435 9.41 21.23 22.98
CA THR A 435 10.19 20.11 23.54
C THR A 435 9.44 18.78 23.55
N ARG A 436 8.11 18.81 23.42
CA ARG A 436 7.21 17.64 23.38
C ARG A 436 6.69 17.36 21.97
N ALA A 437 7.07 18.17 21.00
CA ALA A 437 6.66 18.03 19.62
C ALA A 437 7.46 16.90 18.96
N THR A 438 6.76 16.01 18.25
CA THR A 438 7.37 14.98 17.41
C THR A 438 6.98 15.25 15.96
N ARG A 439 7.96 15.30 15.05
CA ARG A 439 7.70 15.59 13.63
C ARG A 439 6.85 14.49 12.99
N VAL A 440 5.88 14.88 12.18
CA VAL A 440 4.94 13.98 11.51
C VAL A 440 4.78 14.39 10.04
N ALA A 441 4.69 13.39 9.15
CA ALA A 441 4.33 13.60 7.76
C ALA A 441 3.05 12.86 7.42
N LEU A 442 2.01 13.59 7.02
CA LEU A 442 0.76 12.98 6.58
C LEU A 442 0.66 13.12 5.06
N PRO A 443 0.75 12.02 4.29
CA PRO A 443 0.45 12.09 2.87
C PRO A 443 -1.03 12.46 2.73
N LEU A 444 -1.28 13.62 2.14
CA LEU A 444 -2.63 14.00 1.74
C LEU A 444 -2.99 13.03 0.63
N MET A 445 -4.07 12.27 0.81
CA MET A 445 -4.47 11.27 -0.17
C MET A 445 -4.48 11.93 -1.54
N SER A 446 -3.71 11.36 -2.47
CA SER A 446 -3.85 11.69 -3.87
C SER A 446 -5.28 11.29 -4.22
N VAL A 447 -6.15 12.27 -4.39
CA VAL A 447 -7.46 12.00 -4.93
C VAL A 447 -7.22 11.68 -6.39
N VAL A 448 -6.94 10.41 -6.64
CA VAL A 448 -6.87 9.91 -8.00
C VAL A 448 -8.31 9.96 -8.48
N SER A 449 -8.60 10.95 -9.34
CA SER A 449 -9.96 11.35 -9.73
C SER A 449 -10.79 10.23 -10.38
N TYR A 450 -10.20 9.08 -10.70
CA TYR A 450 -10.91 7.89 -11.17
C TYR A 450 -11.26 6.86 -10.07
N VAL A 451 -10.74 7.01 -8.84
CA VAL A 451 -11.00 6.11 -7.69
C VAL A 451 -12.01 6.70 -6.73
N GLU A 452 -12.05 8.02 -6.59
CA GLU A 452 -13.00 8.74 -5.73
C GLU A 452 -13.87 9.67 -6.57
N ALA A 453 -15.20 9.56 -6.42
CA ALA A 453 -16.13 10.51 -7.00
C ALA A 453 -15.91 11.88 -6.33
N MET A 454 -15.30 12.80 -7.07
CA MET A 454 -15.12 14.20 -6.70
C MET A 454 -16.41 14.96 -7.02
N ASP A 455 -17.51 14.65 -6.33
CA ASP A 455 -18.72 15.45 -6.44
C ASP A 455 -18.54 16.73 -5.59
N PRO A 456 -18.55 17.94 -6.19
CA PRO A 456 -18.65 19.15 -5.40
C PRO A 456 -20.02 19.16 -4.71
N PRO A 457 -20.12 19.60 -3.43
CA PRO A 457 -21.41 19.72 -2.78
C PRO A 457 -22.32 20.63 -3.63
N GLU A 458 -23.49 20.12 -3.99
CA GLU A 458 -24.54 20.94 -4.59
C GLU A 458 -24.81 22.12 -3.66
N LEU A 459 -24.52 23.33 -4.15
CA LEU A 459 -25.04 24.55 -3.55
C LEU A 459 -26.56 24.43 -3.58
N SER A 460 -27.15 24.12 -2.44
CA SER A 460 -28.59 24.13 -2.24
C SER A 460 -29.11 25.54 -2.48
N HIS A 461 -29.56 25.82 -3.70
CA HIS A 461 -30.43 26.95 -3.97
C HIS A 461 -31.84 26.58 -3.52
N SER A 462 -32.19 26.93 -2.27
CA SER A 462 -33.48 27.49 -1.85
C SER A 462 -33.59 27.51 -0.33
#